data_AF-A0A7S0JC05-F1
#
_entry.id   AF-A0A7S0JC05-F1
#
_cell.length_a   1.000
_cell.length_b   1.000
_cell.length_c   1.000
_cell.angle_alpha   90.00
_cell.angle_beta   90.00
_cell.angle_gamma   90.00
#
_symmetry.space_group_name_H-M   'P 1'
#
loop_
_entity.id
_entity.type
_entity.pdbx_description
1 polymer ?
#
loop_
_entity_poly.entity_id
_entity_poly.type
_entity_poly.pdbx_seq_one_letter_code
_entity_poly.pdbx_strand_id
1 'polypeptide(L)'
;MINGIPINGIQSTGAESKLVSSKPVELSVDLRRCEVLNASDPGSLAAVLQGGGELSSDCDEQLLITVAFTTPVKLFSISVKAPANAPSELHLFSNRTSMAFEDAEGMPPTQTIALTSTHVAGTPVPVQYVKFQNVSTLSIFIPSNQEETDVTTLHQLRFDGHPIATTNMSELKKMG
;
A
#
# COMPACT_ATOMS: atom_id res chain seq x y z
N MET A 1 -33.92 19.16 56.38
CA MET A 1 -34.38 19.23 54.98
C MET A 1 -33.22 19.76 54.13
N ILE A 2 -33.07 19.20 52.93
CA ILE A 2 -32.10 19.45 51.82
C ILE A 2 -30.64 19.05 52.12
N ASN A 3 -30.08 17.93 51.62
CA ASN A 3 -29.76 17.44 50.26
C ASN A 3 -28.57 18.18 49.57
N GLY A 4 -27.47 17.46 49.33
CA GLY A 4 -26.36 17.92 48.47
C GLY A 4 -25.12 17.01 48.51
N ILE A 5 -24.97 16.16 47.50
CA ILE A 5 -24.00 15.07 47.26
C ILE A 5 -22.53 15.57 47.10
N PRO A 6 -21.50 14.78 47.49
CA PRO A 6 -20.09 15.09 47.20
C PRO A 6 -19.71 14.79 45.74
N ILE A 7 -19.13 15.76 45.04
CA ILE A 7 -18.59 15.58 43.68
C ILE A 7 -17.23 14.86 43.74
N ASN A 8 -17.23 13.61 43.30
CA ASN A 8 -16.04 12.85 42.95
C ASN A 8 -15.49 13.39 41.61
N GLY A 9 -14.21 13.74 41.59
CA GLY A 9 -13.60 14.54 40.52
C GLY A 9 -12.25 14.01 40.03
N ILE A 10 -12.20 12.71 39.76
CA ILE A 10 -11.49 12.10 38.62
C ILE A 10 -9.98 12.39 38.55
N GLN A 11 -9.20 11.37 38.92
CA GLN A 11 -7.84 11.16 38.44
C GLN A 11 -7.87 11.16 36.90
N SER A 12 -7.43 12.24 36.26
CA SER A 12 -7.13 12.23 34.84
C SER A 12 -5.73 11.64 34.69
N THR A 13 -5.69 10.31 34.55
CA THR A 13 -4.54 9.61 33.99
C THR A 13 -4.34 10.17 32.57
N GLY A 14 -3.31 10.99 32.40
CA GLY A 14 -2.83 11.40 31.09
C GLY A 14 -2.44 10.14 30.32
N ALA A 15 -3.31 9.70 29.41
CA ALA A 15 -2.89 8.84 28.33
C ALA A 15 -2.04 9.70 27.39
N GLU A 16 -0.75 9.78 27.70
CA GLU A 16 0.26 9.99 26.67
C GLU A 16 -0.02 8.96 25.58
N SER A 17 -0.47 9.43 24.42
CA SER A 17 -0.54 8.64 23.20
C SER A 17 0.89 8.28 22.83
N LYS A 18 1.40 7.23 23.48
CA LYS A 18 2.59 6.49 23.08
C LYS A 18 2.52 6.36 21.57
N LEU A 19 3.49 6.94 20.88
CA LEU A 19 3.85 6.56 19.52
C LEU A 19 4.14 5.06 19.60
N VAL A 20 3.08 4.27 19.41
CA VAL A 20 3.14 2.85 19.64
C VAL A 20 4.13 2.33 18.61
N SER A 21 5.18 1.68 19.09
CA SER A 21 6.07 0.85 18.29
C SER A 21 5.27 -0.38 17.85
N SER A 22 4.15 -0.16 17.16
CA SER A 22 3.27 -1.20 16.64
C SER A 22 3.92 -1.80 15.42
N LYS A 23 3.75 -3.11 15.27
CA LYS A 23 4.15 -3.81 14.05
C LYS A 23 3.43 -3.16 12.85
N PRO A 24 4.07 -3.12 11.67
CA PRO A 24 3.40 -2.64 10.46
C PRO A 24 2.12 -3.46 10.24
N VAL A 25 1.04 -2.76 9.89
CA VAL A 25 -0.29 -3.33 9.64
C VAL A 25 -0.59 -3.28 8.16
N GLU A 26 -1.49 -4.14 7.70
CA GLU A 26 -1.98 -4.12 6.33
C GLU A 26 -2.68 -2.79 6.03
N LEU A 27 -2.27 -2.14 4.95
CA LEU A 27 -2.73 -0.81 4.55
C LEU A 27 -3.99 -0.91 3.70
N SER A 28 -4.99 -0.10 4.02
CA SER A 28 -6.25 -0.04 3.26
C SER A 28 -6.09 0.77 1.98
N VAL A 29 -6.47 0.16 0.86
CA VAL A 29 -6.44 0.74 -0.48
C VAL A 29 -7.85 1.10 -0.96
N ASP A 30 -7.96 2.18 -1.72
CA ASP A 30 -9.21 2.63 -2.32
C ASP A 30 -9.37 2.02 -3.71
N LEU A 31 -10.02 0.86 -3.77
CA LEU A 31 -10.18 0.05 -4.99
C LEU A 31 -10.80 0.81 -6.17
N ARG A 32 -11.59 1.86 -5.90
CA ARG A 32 -12.24 2.67 -6.94
C ARG A 32 -11.29 3.64 -7.63
N ARG A 33 -10.18 3.95 -6.96
CA ARG A 33 -9.11 4.83 -7.45
C ARG A 33 -7.85 4.04 -7.80
N CYS A 34 -7.93 2.71 -7.74
CA CYS A 34 -6.89 1.84 -8.25
C CYS A 34 -7.13 1.57 -9.74
N GLU A 35 -6.06 1.56 -10.50
CA GLU A 35 -6.08 1.33 -11.95
C GLU A 35 -4.97 0.35 -12.32
N VAL A 36 -5.16 -0.38 -13.41
CA VAL A 36 -4.14 -1.26 -13.97
C VAL A 36 -4.14 -1.12 -15.49
N LEU A 37 -2.94 -1.04 -16.07
CA LEU A 37 -2.72 -1.05 -17.51
C LEU A 37 -2.06 -2.36 -17.94
N ASN A 38 -2.39 -2.80 -19.15
CA ASN A 38 -1.94 -4.03 -19.79
C ASN A 38 -2.33 -5.33 -19.02
N ALA A 39 -3.40 -5.29 -18.24
CA ALA A 39 -3.98 -6.48 -17.63
C ALA A 39 -5.12 -7.05 -18.48
N SER A 40 -5.19 -8.38 -18.59
CA SER A 40 -6.29 -9.05 -19.32
C SER A 40 -7.65 -8.78 -18.69
N ASP A 41 -7.71 -8.77 -17.36
CA ASP A 41 -8.90 -8.39 -16.62
C ASP A 41 -8.57 -7.31 -15.57
N PRO A 42 -8.87 -6.03 -15.86
CA PRO A 42 -8.67 -4.95 -14.89
C PRO A 42 -9.54 -5.09 -13.62
N GLY A 43 -10.66 -5.81 -13.70
CA GLY A 43 -11.54 -6.05 -12.55
C GLY A 43 -10.90 -6.94 -11.49
N SER A 44 -10.01 -7.85 -11.90
CA SER A 44 -9.24 -8.72 -11.02
C SER A 44 -8.27 -7.97 -10.10
N LEU A 45 -7.90 -6.73 -10.42
CA LEU A 45 -7.02 -5.93 -9.57
C LEU A 45 -7.58 -5.81 -8.14
N ALA A 46 -8.89 -5.61 -8.01
CA ALA A 46 -9.54 -5.52 -6.72
C ALA A 46 -9.39 -6.81 -5.90
N ALA A 47 -9.54 -7.97 -6.55
CA ALA A 47 -9.38 -9.27 -5.91
C ALA A 47 -7.92 -9.54 -5.52
N VAL A 48 -6.95 -9.13 -6.35
CA VAL A 48 -5.50 -9.26 -6.05
C VAL A 48 -5.10 -8.39 -4.85
N LEU A 49 -5.63 -7.17 -4.77
CA LEU A 49 -5.39 -6.27 -3.62
C LEU A 49 -6.09 -6.75 -2.34
N GLN A 50 -7.16 -7.55 -2.46
CA GLN A 50 -7.84 -8.21 -1.34
C GLN A 50 -7.24 -9.59 -0.98
N GLY A 51 -6.24 -10.07 -1.72
CA GLY A 51 -5.53 -11.31 -1.44
C GLY A 51 -6.24 -12.59 -1.88
N GLY A 52 -7.08 -12.53 -2.92
CA GLY A 52 -7.80 -13.69 -3.45
C GLY A 52 -8.05 -13.67 -4.95
N GLY A 53 -7.32 -12.85 -5.71
CA GLY A 53 -7.48 -12.71 -7.15
C GLY A 53 -6.34 -13.32 -7.96
N GLU A 54 -6.47 -13.18 -9.28
CA GLU A 54 -5.40 -13.43 -10.24
C GLU A 54 -5.47 -12.34 -11.30
N LEU A 55 -4.36 -11.64 -11.49
CA LEU A 55 -4.18 -10.61 -12.49
C LEU A 55 -3.08 -11.07 -13.43
N SER A 56 -3.42 -11.30 -14.69
CA SER A 56 -2.48 -11.61 -15.76
C SER A 56 -2.34 -10.40 -16.69
N SER A 57 -1.18 -10.28 -17.33
CA SER A 57 -1.01 -9.35 -18.43
C SER A 57 -1.61 -9.89 -19.73
N ASP A 58 -2.04 -8.97 -20.60
CA ASP A 58 -2.80 -9.30 -21.82
C ASP A 58 -1.93 -9.40 -23.08
N CYS A 59 -1.09 -8.39 -23.29
CA CYS A 59 -0.33 -8.26 -24.53
C CYS A 59 1.12 -8.72 -24.37
N ASP A 60 1.75 -8.36 -23.23
CA ASP A 60 3.17 -8.56 -22.96
C ASP A 60 3.40 -8.70 -21.45
N GLU A 61 4.62 -9.03 -21.03
CA GLU A 61 5.05 -9.14 -19.63
C GLU A 61 4.97 -7.85 -18.80
N GLN A 62 4.77 -6.71 -19.47
CA GLN A 62 4.74 -5.39 -18.84
C GLN A 62 3.41 -5.11 -18.13
N LEU A 63 3.45 -4.67 -16.87
CA LEU A 63 2.25 -4.29 -16.13
C LEU A 63 2.47 -2.97 -15.39
N LEU A 64 1.45 -2.11 -15.39
CA LEU A 64 1.46 -0.89 -14.59
C LEU A 64 0.25 -0.86 -13.68
N ILE A 65 0.47 -0.93 -12.38
CA ILE A 65 -0.57 -0.95 -11.36
C ILE A 65 -0.49 0.33 -10.56
N THR A 66 -1.56 1.12 -10.56
CA THR A 66 -1.69 2.31 -9.73
C THR A 66 -2.62 2.00 -8.56
N VAL A 67 -2.09 2.10 -7.35
CA VAL A 67 -2.81 1.83 -6.11
C VAL A 67 -3.00 3.13 -5.34
N ALA A 68 -4.25 3.54 -5.13
CA ALA A 68 -4.56 4.66 -4.26
C ALA A 68 -4.84 4.17 -2.84
N PHE A 69 -4.28 4.84 -1.84
CA PHE A 69 -4.62 4.58 -0.43
C PHE A 69 -5.78 5.49 -0.01
N THR A 70 -6.64 5.02 0.89
CA THR A 70 -7.78 5.81 1.42
C THR A 70 -7.31 7.00 2.25
N THR A 71 -6.18 6.83 2.94
CA THR A 71 -5.49 7.86 3.71
C THR A 71 -4.01 7.83 3.36
N PRO A 72 -3.26 8.94 3.52
CA PRO A 72 -1.82 8.90 3.35
C PRO A 72 -1.19 7.92 4.33
N VAL A 73 -0.27 7.08 3.86
CA VAL A 73 0.34 6.00 4.64
C VAL A 73 1.86 6.08 4.59
N LYS A 74 2.49 5.51 5.62
CA LYS A 74 3.92 5.21 5.68
C LYS A 74 4.12 3.76 5.26
N LEU A 75 4.73 3.52 4.10
CA LEU A 75 4.97 2.17 3.61
C LEU A 75 6.27 1.62 4.22
N PHE A 76 6.20 0.41 4.79
CA PHE A 76 7.34 -0.28 5.40
C PHE A 76 7.79 -1.48 4.59
N SER A 77 6.84 -2.27 4.10
CA SER A 77 7.13 -3.44 3.26
C SER A 77 6.01 -3.71 2.28
N ILE A 78 6.35 -4.37 1.19
CA ILE A 78 5.42 -4.85 0.17
C ILE A 78 5.56 -6.35 0.07
N SER A 79 4.44 -7.06 0.10
CA SER A 79 4.40 -8.49 -0.14
C SER A 79 3.70 -8.73 -1.47
N VAL A 80 4.35 -9.47 -2.36
CA VAL A 80 3.79 -9.86 -3.65
C VAL A 80 3.74 -11.37 -3.72
N LYS A 81 2.61 -11.92 -4.18
CA LYS A 81 2.47 -13.35 -4.41
C LYS A 81 2.18 -13.58 -5.89
N ALA A 82 3.04 -14.35 -6.52
CA ALA A 82 2.95 -14.73 -7.91
C ALA A 82 3.50 -16.17 -8.03
N PRO A 83 2.63 -17.19 -8.00
CA PRO A 83 3.06 -18.59 -8.01
C PRO A 83 3.60 -19.06 -9.38
N ALA A 84 3.27 -18.35 -10.46
CA ALA A 84 3.75 -18.60 -11.82
C ALA A 84 3.96 -17.25 -12.52
N ASN A 85 4.88 -17.18 -13.49
CA ASN A 85 5.11 -15.98 -14.30
C ASN A 85 5.37 -14.72 -13.44
N ALA A 86 6.17 -14.87 -12.40
CA ALA A 86 6.32 -13.85 -11.39
C ALA A 86 7.16 -12.66 -11.89
N PRO A 87 6.88 -11.42 -11.48
CA PRO A 87 7.70 -10.28 -11.84
C PRO A 87 9.16 -10.43 -11.37
N SER A 88 10.11 -10.01 -12.20
CA SER A 88 11.54 -10.00 -11.88
C SER A 88 11.90 -8.81 -11.01
N GLU A 89 11.34 -7.65 -11.34
CA GLU A 89 11.55 -6.42 -10.58
C GLU A 89 10.29 -5.56 -10.53
N LEU A 90 10.16 -4.79 -9.44
CA LEU A 90 9.10 -3.81 -9.24
C LEU A 90 9.70 -2.42 -9.15
N HIS A 91 9.25 -1.53 -10.02
CA HIS A 91 9.60 -0.11 -10.00
C HIS A 91 8.49 0.65 -9.29
N LEU A 92 8.82 1.19 -8.12
CA LEU A 92 7.85 1.87 -7.26
C LEU A 92 7.93 3.38 -7.42
N PHE A 93 6.77 4.01 -7.55
CA PHE A 93 6.62 5.46 -7.70
C PHE A 93 5.60 5.98 -6.69
N SER A 94 6.07 6.70 -5.68
CA SER A 94 5.18 7.29 -4.67
C SER A 94 4.55 8.59 -5.15
N ASN A 95 3.28 8.80 -4.80
CA ASN A 95 2.47 9.99 -5.07
C ASN A 95 2.32 10.32 -6.57
N ARG A 96 2.15 9.28 -7.39
CA ARG A 96 1.83 9.41 -8.82
C ARG A 96 0.51 8.70 -9.07
N THR A 97 -0.45 9.39 -9.66
CA THR A 97 -1.80 8.87 -9.94
C THR A 97 -2.05 8.69 -11.44
N SER A 98 -1.22 9.28 -12.29
CA SER A 98 -1.32 9.17 -13.74
C SER A 98 0.08 8.90 -14.27
N MET A 99 0.49 7.64 -14.19
CA MET A 99 1.69 7.16 -14.88
C MET A 99 1.24 6.37 -16.10
N ALA A 100 1.92 6.59 -17.21
CA ALA A 100 1.90 5.70 -18.36
C ALA A 100 3.21 4.89 -18.43
N PHE A 101 3.30 3.95 -19.37
CA PHE A 101 4.52 3.20 -19.62
C PHE A 101 5.70 4.11 -19.98
N GLU A 102 5.48 5.12 -20.84
CA GLU A 102 6.50 6.11 -21.19
C GLU A 102 7.04 6.88 -19.96
N ASP A 103 6.18 7.21 -19.00
CA ASP A 103 6.58 7.85 -17.74
C ASP A 103 7.40 6.91 -16.87
N ALA A 104 6.99 5.64 -16.79
CA ALA A 104 7.65 4.64 -15.96
C ALA A 104 9.05 4.28 -16.49
N GLU A 105 9.24 4.30 -17.80
CA GLU A 105 10.54 4.05 -18.45
C GLU A 105 11.42 5.32 -18.50
N GLY A 106 10.81 6.50 -18.66
CA GLY A 106 11.52 7.77 -18.76
C GLY A 106 11.94 8.39 -17.43
N MET A 107 11.25 8.06 -16.33
CA MET A 107 11.53 8.60 -15.00
C MET A 107 12.22 7.58 -14.08
N PRO A 108 13.16 8.04 -13.23
CA PRO A 108 13.76 7.17 -12.24
C PRO A 108 12.72 6.75 -11.18
N PRO A 109 12.56 5.44 -10.90
CA PRO A 109 11.68 4.98 -9.84
C PRO A 109 12.15 5.48 -8.47
N THR A 110 11.19 5.70 -7.57
CA THR A 110 11.49 6.07 -6.17
C THR A 110 12.34 4.97 -5.51
N GLN A 111 12.01 3.73 -5.82
CA GLN A 111 12.75 2.54 -5.46
C GLN A 111 12.47 1.42 -6.46
N THR A 112 13.53 0.74 -6.88
CA THR A 112 13.43 -0.54 -7.60
C THR A 112 13.64 -1.69 -6.62
N ILE A 113 12.80 -2.71 -6.70
CA ILE A 113 12.89 -3.92 -5.89
C ILE A 113 13.09 -5.10 -6.83
N ALA A 114 14.25 -5.72 -6.76
CA ALA A 114 14.47 -7.02 -7.38
C ALA A 114 13.74 -8.09 -6.56
N LEU A 115 12.79 -8.78 -7.20
CA LEU A 115 12.07 -9.89 -6.61
C LEU A 115 12.87 -11.17 -6.81
N THR A 116 12.80 -12.02 -5.80
CA THR A 116 13.41 -13.35 -5.82
C THR A 116 12.29 -14.38 -5.73
N SER A 117 12.59 -15.66 -6.01
CA SER A 117 11.64 -16.75 -5.86
C SER A 117 11.04 -16.83 -4.45
N THR A 118 11.77 -16.37 -3.41
CA THR A 118 11.25 -16.27 -2.04
C THR A 118 10.31 -15.09 -1.84
N HIS A 119 10.54 -13.96 -2.51
CA HIS A 119 9.66 -12.79 -2.42
C HIS A 119 8.31 -13.07 -3.06
N VAL A 120 8.31 -13.67 -4.25
CA VAL A 120 7.08 -13.99 -5.01
C VAL A 120 6.24 -15.10 -4.39
N ALA A 121 6.77 -15.80 -3.38
CA ALA A 121 6.01 -16.73 -2.55
C ALA A 121 5.10 -16.02 -1.52
N GLY A 122 5.18 -14.68 -1.41
CA GLY A 122 4.46 -13.88 -0.42
C GLY A 122 5.32 -13.39 0.75
N THR A 123 6.65 -13.41 0.61
CA THR A 123 7.55 -12.86 1.65
C THR A 123 7.55 -11.33 1.57
N PRO A 124 7.29 -10.60 2.67
CA PRO A 124 7.34 -9.15 2.69
C PRO A 124 8.75 -8.63 2.41
N VAL A 125 8.87 -7.74 1.42
CA VAL A 125 10.11 -7.05 1.07
C VAL A 125 10.13 -5.66 1.68
N PRO A 126 11.13 -5.32 2.50
CA PRO A 126 11.21 -4.00 3.12
C PRO A 126 11.51 -2.93 2.07
N VAL A 127 10.77 -1.82 2.15
CA VAL A 127 11.01 -0.64 1.30
C VAL A 127 11.86 0.40 2.00
N GLN A 128 12.39 1.36 1.25
CA GLN A 128 13.07 2.53 1.83
C GLN A 128 12.06 3.47 2.49
N TYR A 129 11.65 3.17 3.73
CA TYR A 129 10.62 3.92 4.46
C TYR A 129 10.85 5.44 4.46
N VAL A 130 12.12 5.90 4.43
CA VAL A 130 12.49 7.32 4.34
C VAL A 130 11.95 8.02 3.10
N LYS A 131 11.79 7.31 2.00
CA LYS A 131 11.18 7.81 0.75
C LYS A 131 9.67 7.63 0.74
N PHE A 132 9.15 6.67 1.49
CA PHE A 132 7.74 6.33 1.56
C PHE A 132 7.07 6.76 2.87
N GLN A 133 7.45 7.93 3.41
CA GLN A 133 6.87 8.45 4.65
C GLN A 133 5.48 9.06 4.50
N ASN A 134 5.11 9.45 3.28
CA ASN A 134 3.81 10.06 2.98
C ASN A 134 3.34 9.64 1.59
N VAL A 135 2.68 8.49 1.51
CA VAL A 135 2.24 7.88 0.25
C VAL A 135 0.71 7.92 0.22
N SER A 136 0.14 8.71 -0.68
CA SER A 136 -1.31 8.72 -0.95
C SER A 136 -1.67 7.82 -2.14
N THR A 137 -0.75 7.69 -3.09
CA THR A 137 -0.90 6.83 -4.27
C THR A 137 0.45 6.19 -4.56
N LEU A 138 0.47 4.95 -5.00
CA LEU A 138 1.66 4.19 -5.35
C LEU A 138 1.45 3.56 -6.72
N SER A 139 2.26 3.97 -7.70
CA SER A 139 2.34 3.26 -8.98
C SER A 139 3.47 2.24 -8.93
N ILE A 140 3.18 1.06 -9.46
CA ILE A 140 4.05 -0.11 -9.48
C ILE A 140 4.16 -0.52 -10.94
N PHE A 141 5.34 -0.31 -11.49
CA PHE A 141 5.66 -0.73 -12.85
C PHE A 141 6.46 -2.03 -12.81
N ILE A 142 6.09 -2.95 -13.68
CA ILE A 142 6.73 -4.24 -13.87
C ILE A 142 7.23 -4.24 -15.31
N PRO A 143 8.55 -4.13 -15.53
CA PRO A 143 9.11 -4.16 -16.88
C PRO A 143 9.25 -5.58 -17.43
N SER A 144 9.51 -6.57 -16.56
CA SER A 144 9.80 -7.96 -16.97
C SER A 144 9.47 -8.98 -15.87
N ASN A 145 9.34 -10.25 -16.25
CA ASN A 145 9.13 -11.40 -15.36
C ASN A 145 10.41 -12.24 -15.15
N GLN A 146 10.38 -13.15 -14.18
CA GLN A 146 11.51 -14.03 -13.82
C GLN A 146 11.65 -15.23 -14.74
N GLU A 147 10.52 -15.73 -15.22
CA GLU A 147 10.45 -16.80 -16.20
C GLU A 147 10.21 -16.07 -17.51
N GLU A 148 11.15 -16.08 -18.47
CA GLU A 148 11.07 -15.39 -19.78
C GLU A 148 9.82 -15.81 -20.57
N THR A 149 8.66 -15.37 -20.12
CA THR A 149 7.34 -15.73 -20.63
C THR A 149 6.65 -14.47 -21.13
N ASP A 150 5.73 -14.64 -22.07
CA ASP A 150 5.06 -13.51 -22.70
C ASP A 150 4.03 -12.83 -21.77
N VAL A 151 3.73 -13.43 -20.62
CA VAL A 151 2.72 -12.94 -19.67
C VAL A 151 3.28 -12.87 -18.25
N THR A 152 2.88 -11.86 -17.49
CA THR A 152 3.17 -11.75 -16.06
C THR A 152 1.90 -12.03 -15.28
N THR A 153 1.98 -12.84 -14.22
CA THR A 153 0.84 -13.17 -13.37
C THR A 153 1.08 -12.77 -11.91
N LEU A 154 0.06 -12.15 -11.31
CA LEU A 154 0.04 -11.68 -9.93
C LEU A 154 -1.20 -12.20 -9.23
N HIS A 155 -1.04 -12.88 -8.10
CA HIS A 155 -2.16 -13.37 -7.31
C HIS A 155 -2.52 -12.43 -6.16
N GLN A 156 -1.51 -11.83 -5.53
CA GLN A 156 -1.75 -10.99 -4.37
C GLN A 156 -0.72 -9.87 -4.28
N LEU A 157 -1.21 -8.65 -4.05
CA LEU A 157 -0.39 -7.53 -3.63
C LEU A 157 -0.87 -7.04 -2.27
N ARG A 158 0.08 -6.95 -1.34
CA ARG A 158 -0.16 -6.47 0.01
C ARG A 158 0.86 -5.41 0.37
N PHE A 159 0.38 -4.39 1.05
CA PHE A 159 1.19 -3.28 1.53
C PHE A 159 1.09 -3.24 3.04
N ASP A 160 2.24 -3.24 3.71
CA ASP A 160 2.31 -3.20 5.17
C ASP A 160 3.01 -1.90 5.61
N GLY A 161 2.44 -1.26 6.63
CA GLY A 161 2.94 0.02 7.12
C GLY A 161 2.05 0.64 8.19
N HIS A 162 2.02 1.97 8.22
CA HIS A 162 1.16 2.70 9.15
C HIS A 162 0.39 3.82 8.45
N PRO A 163 -0.92 3.95 8.67
CA PRO A 163 -1.64 5.13 8.22
C PRO A 163 -1.08 6.37 8.93
N ILE A 164 -0.90 7.45 8.17
CA ILE A 164 -0.66 8.77 8.73
C ILE A 164 -2.01 9.24 9.24
N ALA A 165 -2.28 8.96 10.51
CA ALA A 165 -3.40 9.55 11.20
C ALA A 165 -3.20 11.07 11.18
N THR A 166 -3.88 11.75 10.26
CA THR A 166 -4.13 13.17 10.43
C THR A 166 -5.08 13.29 11.60
N THR A 167 -4.53 13.59 12.78
CA THR A 167 -5.33 13.99 13.94
C THR A 167 -6.19 15.16 13.49
N ASN A 168 -7.45 14.88 13.17
CA ASN A 168 -8.45 15.89 12.93
C ASN A 168 -8.67 16.60 14.26
N MET A 169 -7.99 17.73 14.47
CA MET A 169 -8.10 18.61 15.64
C MET A 169 -9.44 19.36 15.70
N SER A 170 -10.53 18.74 15.22
CA SER A 170 -11.89 19.24 15.39
C SER A 170 -12.60 18.63 16.61
N GLU A 171 -12.00 17.61 17.26
CA GLU A 171 -12.48 17.06 18.54
C GLU A 171 -11.89 17.76 19.78
N LEU A 172 -11.57 19.07 19.66
CA LEU A 172 -11.18 19.91 20.79
C LEU A 172 -12.02 21.19 20.89
N LYS A 173 -13.29 21.13 20.45
CA LYS A 173 -14.24 22.22 20.67
C LYS A 173 -15.53 21.75 21.34
N LYS A 174 -15.40 21.09 22.50
CA LYS A 174 -16.47 21.05 23.51
C LYS A 174 -15.97 20.56 24.88
N MET A 175 -15.04 21.28 25.48
CA MET A 175 -14.89 21.29 26.95
C MET A 175 -14.44 22.68 27.39
N GLY A 176 -15.30 23.36 28.15
CA GLY A 176 -15.08 24.68 28.73
C GLY A 176 -16.22 25.63 28.43
#